data_AF-A0A936GE23-F1
#
_entry.id   AF-A0A936GE23-F1
#
_cell.length_a   1.000
_cell.length_b   1.000
_cell.length_c   1.000
_cell.angle_alpha   90.00
_cell.angle_beta   90.00
_cell.angle_gamma   90.00
#
_symmetry.space_group_name_H-M   'P 1'
#
loop_
_entity.id
_entity.type
_entity.pdbx_description
1 polymer ?
#
loop_
_entity_poly.entity_id
_entity_poly.type
_entity_poly.pdbx_seq_one_letter_code
_entity_poly.pdbx_strand_id
1 'polypeptide(L)'
;MIKRITESNIYYDKNQMAKDLAPVFEKAKALDLPIICTEFGAYNKIDPELRRAYYKDIMEVFRENNVAWSIWDLKGDFGLLLYDRTIYKTIGVDTMVVNAIMK
;
A
#
# COMPACT_ATOMS: atom_id res chain seq x y z
N MET A 1 -7.76 -6.93 -22.06
CA MET A 1 -7.09 -7.08 -20.75
C MET A 1 -5.58 -6.90 -20.87
N ILE A 2 -4.89 -7.66 -21.73
CA ILE A 2 -3.42 -7.57 -21.93
C ILE A 2 -2.97 -6.15 -22.29
N LYS A 3 -3.60 -5.52 -23.30
CA LYS A 3 -3.27 -4.14 -23.72
C LYS A 3 -3.27 -3.13 -22.56
N ARG A 4 -4.32 -3.14 -21.72
CA ARG A 4 -4.44 -2.24 -20.56
C ARG A 4 -3.36 -2.49 -19.51
N ILE A 5 -2.99 -3.76 -19.27
CA ILE A 5 -1.94 -4.12 -18.32
C ILE A 5 -0.59 -3.60 -18.82
N THR A 6 -0.27 -3.80 -20.10
CA THR A 6 0.97 -3.31 -20.71
C THR A 6 1.05 -1.79 -20.66
N GLU A 7 -0.04 -1.09 -20.97
CA GLU A 7 -0.12 0.38 -20.91
C GLU A 7 0.00 0.94 -19.49
N SER A 8 -0.37 0.15 -18.47
CA SER A 8 -0.28 0.55 -17.06
C SER A 8 1.09 0.27 -16.44
N ASN A 9 1.98 -0.44 -17.13
CA ASN A 9 3.33 -0.73 -16.65
C ASN A 9 4.27 0.45 -16.91
N ILE A 10 4.00 1.55 -16.23
CA ILE A 10 4.76 2.79 -16.30
C ILE A 10 5.61 2.98 -15.03
N TYR A 11 6.55 3.92 -15.09
CA TYR A 11 7.21 4.39 -13.88
C TYR A 11 6.17 4.97 -12.92
N TYR A 12 6.20 4.51 -11.67
CA TYR A 12 5.17 4.82 -10.68
C TYR A 12 5.84 5.06 -9.32
N ASP A 13 5.95 6.33 -8.96
CA ASP A 13 6.58 6.81 -7.73
C ASP A 13 5.55 7.47 -6.80
N LYS A 14 6.02 7.97 -5.66
CA LYS A 14 5.25 8.80 -4.74
C LYS A 14 4.46 9.92 -5.42
N ASN A 15 5.03 10.63 -6.41
CA ASN A 15 4.35 11.75 -7.05
C ASN A 15 3.15 11.28 -7.86
N GLN A 16 3.28 10.13 -8.53
CA GLN A 16 2.16 9.53 -9.24
C GLN A 16 1.07 9.06 -8.27
N MET A 17 1.43 8.47 -7.12
CA MET A 17 0.46 8.13 -6.06
C MET A 17 -0.28 9.36 -5.53
N ALA A 18 0.46 10.43 -5.23
CA ALA A 18 -0.12 11.68 -4.73
C ALA A 18 -1.08 12.30 -5.76
N LYS A 19 -0.71 12.25 -7.05
CA LYS A 19 -1.57 12.72 -8.15
C LYS A 19 -2.85 11.90 -8.27
N ASP A 20 -2.75 10.57 -8.16
CA ASP A 20 -3.92 9.68 -8.25
C ASP A 20 -4.89 9.90 -7.07
N LEU A 21 -4.37 10.25 -5.89
CA LEU A 21 -5.15 10.51 -4.68
C LEU A 21 -5.55 11.99 -4.50
N ALA A 22 -5.00 12.92 -5.28
CA ALA A 22 -5.31 14.35 -5.18
C ALA A 22 -6.82 14.66 -5.19
N PRO A 23 -7.66 14.02 -6.04
CA PRO A 23 -9.10 14.31 -6.04
C PRO A 23 -9.80 14.04 -4.70
N VAL A 24 -9.39 13.00 -3.96
CA VAL A 24 -9.98 12.72 -2.64
C VAL A 24 -9.50 13.72 -1.59
N PHE A 25 -8.23 14.13 -1.65
CA PHE A 25 -7.67 15.13 -0.73
C PHE A 25 -8.33 16.50 -0.92
N GLU A 26 -8.49 16.94 -2.18
CA GLU A 26 -9.15 18.19 -2.52
C GLU A 26 -10.61 18.19 -2.06
N LYS A 27 -11.33 17.09 -2.29
CA LYS A 27 -12.73 16.96 -1.90
C LYS A 27 -12.91 16.97 -0.38
N ALA A 28 -12.08 16.24 0.35
CA ALA A 28 -12.10 16.18 1.80
C ALA A 28 -11.80 17.56 2.41
N LYS A 29 -10.79 18.26 1.90
CA LYS A 29 -10.44 19.62 2.34
C LYS A 29 -11.58 20.62 2.09
N ALA A 30 -12.24 20.55 0.93
CA ALA A 30 -13.36 21.43 0.61
C ALA A 30 -14.59 21.19 1.50
N LEU A 31 -14.74 19.99 2.07
CA LEU A 31 -15.86 19.60 2.92
C LEU A 31 -15.52 19.58 4.42
N ASP A 32 -14.27 19.86 4.79
CA ASP A 32 -13.76 19.72 6.16
C ASP A 32 -14.02 18.32 6.75
N LEU A 33 -13.73 17.28 5.98
CA LEU A 33 -13.96 15.88 6.36
C LEU A 33 -12.64 15.11 6.54
N PRO A 34 -12.57 14.18 7.52
CA PRO A 34 -11.44 13.27 7.64
C PRO A 34 -11.45 12.21 6.52
N ILE A 35 -10.29 11.63 6.24
CA ILE A 35 -10.12 10.57 5.23
C ILE A 35 -9.64 9.30 5.93
N ILE A 36 -10.21 8.16 5.53
CA ILE A 36 -9.71 6.83 5.87
C ILE A 36 -9.54 5.98 4.61
N CYS A 37 -8.38 5.35 4.46
CA CYS A 37 -8.13 4.30 3.46
C CYS A 37 -8.22 2.94 4.15
N THR A 38 -9.33 2.22 3.96
CA THR A 38 -9.58 0.96 4.67
C THR A 38 -8.85 -0.24 4.08
N GLU A 39 -8.36 -0.14 2.85
CA GLU A 39 -7.60 -1.19 2.18
C GLU A 39 -6.51 -0.60 1.28
N PHE A 40 -5.28 -1.01 1.54
CA PHE A 40 -4.13 -0.78 0.66
C PHE A 40 -3.08 -1.87 0.94
N GLY A 41 -2.24 -2.15 -0.06
CA GLY A 41 -1.20 -3.15 0.08
C GLY A 41 -0.63 -3.58 -1.27
N ALA A 42 0.47 -4.31 -1.20
CA ALA A 42 1.07 -4.96 -2.36
C ALA A 42 0.95 -6.49 -2.21
N TYR A 43 1.10 -7.24 -3.30
CA TYR A 43 1.15 -8.70 -3.23
C TYR A 43 2.49 -9.15 -2.63
N ASN A 44 2.52 -10.19 -1.79
CA ASN A 44 3.74 -10.59 -1.06
C ASN A 44 4.72 -11.44 -1.89
N LYS A 45 4.39 -11.77 -3.14
CA LYS A 45 5.26 -12.54 -4.06
C LYS A 45 5.90 -11.70 -5.17
N ILE A 46 5.73 -10.37 -5.14
CA ILE A 46 6.48 -9.49 -6.04
C ILE A 46 7.90 -9.28 -5.50
N ASP A 47 8.74 -8.58 -6.27
CA ASP A 47 10.06 -8.16 -5.82
C ASP A 47 9.98 -7.45 -4.44
N PRO A 48 10.69 -7.94 -3.40
CA PRO A 48 10.65 -7.36 -2.06
C PRO A 48 11.04 -5.87 -2.01
N GLU A 49 11.97 -5.42 -2.85
CA GLU A 49 12.37 -4.02 -2.89
C GLU A 49 11.29 -3.15 -3.53
N LEU A 50 10.60 -3.66 -4.55
CA LEU A 50 9.45 -2.97 -5.14
C LEU A 50 8.29 -2.87 -4.14
N ARG A 51 8.02 -3.96 -3.41
CA ARG A 51 7.04 -3.98 -2.31
C ARG A 51 7.40 -2.94 -1.25
N ARG A 52 8.65 -2.92 -0.78
CA ARG A 52 9.14 -1.95 0.20
C ARG A 52 9.03 -0.51 -0.31
N ALA A 53 9.39 -0.25 -1.56
CA ALA A 53 9.27 1.06 -2.18
C ALA A 53 7.81 1.54 -2.23
N TYR A 54 6.88 0.66 -2.63
CA TYR A 54 5.45 0.96 -2.60
C TYR A 54 4.98 1.41 -1.21
N TYR A 55 5.28 0.62 -0.17
CA TYR A 55 4.86 0.97 1.19
C TYR A 55 5.52 2.24 1.70
N LYS A 56 6.80 2.49 1.37
CA LYS A 56 7.44 3.75 1.73
C LYS A 56 6.70 4.93 1.13
N ASP A 57 6.45 4.90 -0.17
CA ASP A 57 5.88 6.03 -0.91
C ASP A 57 4.42 6.29 -0.49
N ILE A 58 3.56 5.26 -0.42
CA ILE A 58 2.15 5.44 -0.05
C ILE A 58 1.99 5.93 1.39
N MET A 59 2.83 5.46 2.32
CA MET A 59 2.79 5.89 3.71
C MET A 59 3.25 7.34 3.88
N GLU A 60 4.22 7.80 3.06
CA GLU A 60 4.55 9.22 3.00
C GLU A 60 3.37 10.06 2.51
N VAL A 61 2.68 9.64 1.44
CA VAL A 61 1.49 10.34 0.93
C VAL A 61 0.38 10.40 1.99
N PHE A 62 0.10 9.30 2.68
CA PHE A 62 -0.92 9.25 3.73
C PHE A 62 -0.57 10.18 4.89
N ARG A 63 0.70 10.20 5.34
CA ARG A 63 1.15 11.08 6.42
C ARG A 63 1.06 12.56 6.05
N GLU A 64 1.49 12.92 4.84
CA GLU A 64 1.45 14.31 4.35
C GLU A 64 0.01 14.85 4.21
N ASN A 65 -0.97 13.96 4.01
CA ASN A 65 -2.38 14.33 3.79
C ASN A 65 -3.30 13.94 4.96
N ASN A 66 -2.76 13.57 6.12
CA ASN A 66 -3.50 13.20 7.33
C ASN A 66 -4.57 12.10 7.09
N VAL A 67 -4.19 11.06 6.34
CA VAL A 67 -5.08 9.93 6.02
C VAL A 67 -4.94 8.85 7.09
N ALA A 68 -6.05 8.51 7.74
CA ALA A 68 -6.13 7.30 8.56
C ALA A 68 -6.13 6.06 7.65
N TRP A 69 -5.64 4.92 8.12
CA TRP A 69 -5.50 3.76 7.25
C TRP A 69 -5.65 2.42 7.96
N SER A 70 -6.02 1.40 7.19
CA SER A 70 -6.01 -0.01 7.57
C SER A 70 -5.37 -0.82 6.44
N ILE A 71 -4.35 -1.60 6.79
CA ILE A 71 -3.59 -2.37 5.80
C ILE A 71 -4.33 -3.65 5.40
N TRP A 72 -4.31 -3.96 4.11
CA TRP A 72 -4.64 -5.29 3.60
C TRP A 72 -3.32 -6.04 3.35
N ASP A 73 -3.02 -7.17 4.00
CA ASP A 73 -3.76 -7.86 5.07
C ASP A 73 -2.80 -8.20 6.23
N LEU A 74 -3.32 -8.66 7.38
CA LEU A 74 -2.44 -9.13 8.46
C LEU A 74 -1.83 -10.48 8.11
N LYS A 75 -2.66 -11.41 7.62
CA LYS A 75 -2.31 -12.80 7.30
C LYS A 75 -3.02 -13.20 6.01
N GLY A 76 -2.26 -13.38 4.96
CA GLY A 76 -2.80 -13.61 3.63
C GLY A 76 -1.79 -13.32 2.53
N ASP A 77 -2.30 -13.12 1.32
CA ASP A 77 -1.48 -12.90 0.12
C ASP A 77 -0.88 -11.49 0.07
N PHE A 78 -1.40 -10.57 0.88
CA PHE A 78 -0.86 -9.22 1.06
C PHE A 78 -0.22 -9.04 2.45
N GLY A 79 -0.14 -10.13 3.20
CA GLY A 79 0.16 -10.23 4.62
C GLY A 79 1.43 -9.57 5.11
N LEU A 80 1.35 -8.98 6.31
CA LEU A 80 2.51 -8.72 7.16
C LEU A 80 3.06 -10.02 7.77
N LEU A 81 2.19 -10.98 8.07
CA LEU A 81 2.55 -12.32 8.52
C LEU A 81 2.72 -13.22 7.31
N LEU A 82 3.93 -13.76 7.13
CA LEU A 82 4.22 -14.75 6.12
C LEU A 82 3.60 -16.07 6.55
N TYR A 83 2.59 -16.53 5.82
CA TYR A 83 1.80 -17.70 6.18
C TYR A 83 1.95 -18.82 5.15
N ASP A 84 2.38 -19.99 5.62
CA ASP A 84 2.40 -21.19 4.80
C ASP A 84 1.03 -21.86 4.85
N ARG A 85 0.36 -21.89 3.69
CA ARG A 85 -0.97 -22.48 3.52
C ARG A 85 -0.96 -24.01 3.44
N THR A 86 0.21 -24.63 3.30
CA THR A 86 0.38 -26.09 3.25
C THR A 86 0.44 -26.67 4.66
N ILE A 87 1.21 -26.02 5.55
CA ILE A 87 1.37 -26.46 6.94
C ILE A 87 0.51 -25.68 7.93
N TYR A 88 -0.27 -24.71 7.44
CA TYR A 88 -1.16 -23.85 8.21
C TYR A 88 -0.48 -23.10 9.36
N LYS A 89 0.75 -22.60 9.15
CA LYS A 89 1.54 -21.89 10.17
C LYS A 89 2.09 -20.57 9.65
N THR A 90 2.17 -19.59 10.55
CA THR A 90 2.97 -18.38 10.33
C THR A 90 4.44 -18.77 10.38
N ILE A 91 5.16 -18.48 9.30
CA ILE A 91 6.58 -18.83 9.12
C ILE A 91 7.50 -17.60 9.21
N GLY A 92 6.95 -16.39 9.28
CA GLY A 92 7.73 -15.18 9.41
C GLY A 92 6.90 -13.91 9.44
N VAL A 93 7.60 -12.78 9.47
CA VAL A 93 7.03 -11.43 9.44
C VAL A 93 7.78 -10.62 8.40
N ASP A 94 7.06 -9.87 7.57
CA ASP A 94 7.62 -8.91 6.63
C ASP A 94 8.11 -7.66 7.37
N THR A 95 9.31 -7.76 7.94
CA THR A 95 9.91 -6.68 8.74
C THR A 95 10.18 -5.42 7.92
N MET A 96 10.39 -5.53 6.61
CA MET A 96 10.58 -4.36 5.74
C MET A 96 9.32 -3.51 5.68
N VAL A 97 8.17 -4.15 5.48
CA VAL A 97 6.87 -3.46 5.44
C VAL A 97 6.48 -2.97 6.83
N VAL A 98 6.64 -3.79 7.87
CA VAL A 98 6.36 -3.38 9.26
C VAL A 98 7.15 -2.12 9.62
N ASN A 99 8.44 -2.08 9.29
CA ASN A 99 9.28 -0.91 9.56
C ASN A 99 8.92 0.30 8.69
N ALA A 100 8.30 0.10 7.51
CA ALA A 100 7.85 1.21 6.66
C ALA A 100 6.57 1.87 7.21
N ILE A 101 5.63 1.07 7.73
CA ILE A 101 4.32 1.55 8.21
C ILE A 101 4.35 2.08 9.64
N MET A 102 5.33 1.66 10.46
CA MET A 102 5.46 2.05 11.88
C MET A 102 6.29 3.33 12.11
N LYS A 103 6.78 3.96 11.04
CA LYS A 103 7.50 5.25 11.11
C LYS A 103 6.56 6.43 11.20
#